data_AF-A0AAN7XII1-F1
#
_entry.id   AF-A0AAN7XII1-F1
#
_cell.length_a   1.000
_cell.length_b   1.000
_cell.length_c   1.000
_cell.angle_alpha   90.00
_cell.angle_beta   90.00
_cell.angle_gamma   90.00
#
_symmetry.space_group_name_H-M   'P 1'
#
loop_
_entity.id
_entity.type
_entity.pdbx_description
1 polymer ?
#
loop_
_entity_poly.entity_id
_entity_poly.type
_entity_poly.pdbx_seq_one_letter_code
_entity_poly.pdbx_strand_id
1 'polypeptide(L)'
;MDSRILCNFYRCTIESILTGCITAWYGSCTALNRKTLQRVVKTAQHITRTELPSMEDLYTQRCRKKAGRILKDPHHPSNNLFCLLPSGRRYRSIRTKTTRLRTVLYHRL
;
A
#
# COMPACT_ATOMS: atom_id res chain seq x y z
N MET A 1 -4.92 20.13 28.45
CA MET A 1 -4.56 19.25 27.32
C MET A 1 -4.88 20.00 26.03
N ASP A 2 -3.88 20.29 25.20
CA ASP A 2 -4.07 21.12 23.99
C ASP A 2 -4.79 20.29 22.89
N SER A 3 -5.95 20.78 22.44
CA SER A 3 -6.80 20.14 21.43
C SER A 3 -6.03 19.79 20.14
N ARG A 4 -5.04 20.60 19.78
CA ARG A 4 -4.22 20.40 18.57
C ARG A 4 -3.32 19.17 18.65
N ILE A 5 -2.81 18.86 19.84
CA ILE A 5 -1.95 17.68 20.06
C ILE A 5 -2.80 16.41 19.89
N LEU A 6 -4.02 16.41 20.44
CA LEU A 6 -4.93 15.27 20.33
C LEU A 6 -5.39 15.03 18.89
N CYS A 7 -5.75 16.09 18.16
CA CYS A 7 -6.09 16.00 16.74
C CYS A 7 -4.94 15.44 15.89
N ASN A 8 -3.72 15.94 16.10
CA ASN A 8 -2.55 15.45 15.39
C ASN A 8 -2.20 14.00 15.75
N PHE A 9 -2.36 13.61 17.02
CA PHE A 9 -2.15 12.24 17.45
C PHE A 9 -3.10 11.25 16.77
N TYR A 10 -4.40 11.53 16.76
CA TYR A 10 -5.37 10.66 16.07
C TYR A 10 -5.16 10.65 14.57
N ARG A 11 -4.86 11.81 13.97
CA ARG A 11 -4.53 11.91 12.54
C ARG A 11 -3.33 11.04 12.19
N CYS A 12 -2.20 11.22 12.87
CA CYS A 12 -0.99 10.43 12.62
C CYS A 12 -1.19 8.94 12.91
N THR A 13 -1.95 8.58 13.95
CA THR A 13 -2.17 7.17 14.31
C THR A 13 -3.05 6.47 13.28
N ILE A 14 -4.14 7.13 12.86
CA ILE A 14 -5.02 6.62 11.80
C ILE A 14 -4.25 6.55 10.48
N GLU A 15 -3.51 7.59 10.10
CA GLU A 15 -2.66 7.58 8.90
C GLU A 15 -1.59 6.50 8.98
N SER A 16 -0.94 6.28 10.12
CA SER A 16 0.10 5.27 10.33
C SER A 16 -0.46 3.85 10.28
N ILE A 17 -1.59 3.56 10.94
CA ILE A 17 -2.23 2.24 10.92
C ILE A 17 -2.77 1.94 9.51
N LEU A 18 -3.43 2.93 8.88
CA LEU A 18 -3.96 2.77 7.53
C LEU A 18 -2.87 2.65 6.48
N THR A 19 -1.71 3.31 6.62
CA THR A 19 -0.65 3.31 5.59
C THR A 19 0.56 2.43 5.88
N GLY A 20 0.83 2.10 7.14
CA GLY A 20 2.04 1.41 7.59
C GLY A 20 2.07 -0.06 7.16
N CYS A 21 0.93 -0.74 7.22
CA CYS A 21 0.79 -2.13 6.79
C CYS A 21 -0.15 -2.31 5.59
N ILE A 22 -0.54 -1.23 4.89
CA ILE A 22 -1.48 -1.27 3.76
C ILE A 22 -1.13 -2.32 2.72
N THR A 23 0.16 -2.56 2.48
CA THR A 23 0.65 -3.57 1.52
C THR A 23 0.30 -5.01 1.92
N ALA A 24 0.09 -5.28 3.21
CA ALA A 24 -0.19 -6.62 3.74
C ALA A 24 -1.68 -6.98 3.67
N TRP A 25 -2.57 -6.00 3.84
CA TRP A 25 -4.01 -6.26 3.96
C TRP A 25 -4.83 -5.74 2.76
N TYR A 26 -4.46 -4.61 2.15
CA TYR A 26 -5.24 -4.01 1.06
C TYR A 26 -5.25 -4.87 -0.21
N GLY A 27 -4.15 -5.57 -0.49
CA GLY A 27 -4.07 -6.56 -1.57
C GLY A 27 -5.11 -7.68 -1.45
N SER A 28 -5.50 -8.02 -0.22
CA SER A 28 -6.46 -9.08 0.11
C SER A 28 -7.90 -8.58 0.25
N CYS A 29 -8.15 -7.27 0.17
CA CYS A 29 -9.49 -6.71 0.27
C CYS A 29 -10.35 -7.01 -0.97
N THR A 30 -11.60 -7.44 -0.73
CA THR A 30 -12.64 -7.55 -1.75
C THR A 30 -13.01 -6.17 -2.32
N ALA A 31 -13.71 -6.15 -3.46
CA ALA A 31 -14.21 -4.90 -4.05
C ALA A 31 -15.14 -4.13 -3.10
N LEU A 32 -15.93 -4.85 -2.29
CA LEU A 32 -16.79 -4.26 -1.26
C LEU A 32 -15.94 -3.56 -0.18
N ASN A 33 -14.92 -4.25 0.35
CA ASN A 33 -14.03 -3.69 1.36
C ASN A 33 -13.33 -2.42 0.84
N ARG A 34 -12.85 -2.46 -0.41
CA ARG A 34 -12.23 -1.30 -1.07
C ARG A 34 -13.18 -0.11 -1.18
N LYS A 35 -14.45 -0.33 -1.55
CA LYS A 35 -15.48 0.73 -1.60
C LYS A 35 -15.74 1.31 -0.21
N THR A 36 -15.86 0.48 0.83
CA THR A 36 -16.07 0.93 2.21
C THR A 36 -14.89 1.78 2.70
N LEU A 37 -13.66 1.35 2.47
CA LEU A 37 -12.46 2.12 2.84
C LEU A 37 -12.39 3.46 2.10
N GLN A 38 -12.76 3.50 0.82
CA GLN A 38 -12.78 4.75 0.07
C GLN A 38 -13.84 5.72 0.62
N ARG A 39 -14.97 5.23 1.16
CA ARG A 39 -15.95 6.09 1.86
C ARG A 39 -15.35 6.70 3.12
N VAL A 40 -14.59 5.94 3.90
CA VAL A 40 -13.88 6.46 5.09
C VAL A 40 -12.93 7.59 4.70
N VAL A 41 -12.16 7.41 3.61
CA VAL A 41 -11.29 8.49 3.08
C VAL A 41 -12.10 9.72 2.68
N LYS A 42 -13.22 9.55 1.98
CA LYS A 42 -14.11 10.66 1.60
C LYS A 42 -14.68 11.41 2.81
N THR A 43 -15.08 10.68 3.86
CA THR A 43 -15.57 11.30 5.10
C THR A 43 -14.46 12.08 5.79
N ALA A 44 -13.24 11.53 5.85
CA ALA A 44 -12.08 12.24 6.40
C ALA A 44 -11.73 13.49 5.59
N GLN A 45 -11.78 13.43 4.25
CA GLN A 45 -11.61 14.60 3.37
C GLN A 45 -12.66 15.67 3.67
N HIS A 46 -13.93 15.28 3.83
CA HIS A 46 -15.01 16.21 4.12
C HIS A 46 -14.84 16.92 5.48
N ILE A 47 -14.45 16.18 6.53
CA ILE A 47 -14.20 16.73 7.86
C ILE A 47 -13.00 17.67 7.85
N THR A 48 -11.90 17.24 7.23
CA THR A 48 -10.63 17.99 7.24
C THR A 48 -10.58 19.12 6.22
N ARG A 49 -11.53 19.16 5.26
CA ARG A 49 -11.54 20.08 4.11
C ARG A 49 -10.24 20.03 3.30
N THR A 50 -9.58 18.87 3.27
CA THR A 50 -8.34 18.64 2.52
C THR A 50 -8.49 17.47 1.57
N GLU A 51 -7.82 17.56 0.42
CA GLU A 51 -7.73 16.44 -0.50
C GLU A 51 -6.78 15.38 0.07
N LEU A 52 -7.33 14.20 0.34
CA LEU A 52 -6.57 13.02 0.75
C LEU A 52 -6.37 12.08 -0.45
N PRO A 53 -5.19 11.45 -0.60
CA PRO A 53 -4.97 10.46 -1.65
C PRO A 53 -5.91 9.26 -1.50
N SER A 54 -6.29 8.63 -2.61
CA SER A 54 -7.13 7.44 -2.56
C SER A 54 -6.40 6.28 -1.89
N MET A 55 -7.16 5.31 -1.36
CA MET A 55 -6.56 4.10 -0.78
C MET A 55 -5.75 3.31 -1.81
N GLU A 56 -6.15 3.35 -3.08
CA GLU A 56 -5.43 2.68 -4.17
C GLU A 56 -4.11 3.38 -4.50
N ASP A 57 -4.10 4.72 -4.51
CA ASP A 57 -2.88 5.50 -4.73
C ASP A 57 -1.88 5.30 -3.58
N LEU A 58 -2.37 5.34 -2.34
CA LEU A 58 -1.54 5.04 -1.16
C LEU A 58 -0.96 3.64 -1.22
N TYR A 59 -1.78 2.64 -1.56
CA TYR A 59 -1.33 1.26 -1.72
C TYR A 59 -0.25 1.16 -2.80
N THR A 60 -0.52 1.64 -4.02
CA THR A 60 0.43 1.57 -5.15
C THR A 60 1.73 2.31 -4.87
N GLN A 61 1.68 3.50 -4.26
CA GLN A 61 2.87 4.25 -3.87
C GLN A 61 3.71 3.49 -2.83
N ARG A 62 3.08 2.88 -1.81
CA ARG A 62 3.78 2.08 -0.80
C ARG A 62 4.36 0.80 -1.40
N CYS A 63 3.63 0.15 -2.30
CA CYS A 63 4.09 -1.00 -3.08
C CYS A 63 5.38 -0.67 -3.85
N ARG A 64 5.38 0.45 -4.60
CA ARG A 64 6.55 0.92 -5.35
C ARG A 64 7.75 1.19 -4.45
N LYS A 65 7.55 1.92 -3.34
CA LYS A 65 8.62 2.21 -2.38
C LYS A 65 9.23 0.94 -1.78
N LYS A 66 8.39 -0.03 -1.42
CA LYS A 66 8.87 -1.30 -0.86
C LYS A 66 9.60 -2.15 -1.89
N ALA A 67 9.07 -2.30 -3.11
CA ALA A 67 9.77 -2.99 -4.19
C ALA A 67 11.11 -2.32 -4.53
N GLY A 68 11.17 -0.99 -4.57
CA GLY A 68 12.40 -0.25 -4.78
C GLY A 68 13.45 -0.49 -3.69
N ARG A 69 13.04 -0.69 -2.43
CA ARG A 69 13.96 -1.09 -1.34
C ARG A 69 14.50 -2.50 -1.52
N ILE A 70 13.62 -3.44 -1.90
CA ILE A 70 14.00 -4.83 -2.16
C ILE A 70 15.02 -4.91 -3.29
N LEU A 71 14.79 -4.19 -4.40
CA LEU A 71 15.68 -4.15 -5.55
C LEU A 71 17.06 -3.56 -5.25
N LYS A 72 17.09 -2.53 -4.39
CA LYS A 72 18.34 -1.87 -3.98
C LYS A 72 19.21 -2.72 -3.05
N ASP A 73 18.64 -3.74 -2.41
CA ASP A 73 19.34 -4.62 -1.47
C ASP A 73 19.56 -6.01 -2.09
N PRO A 74 20.77 -6.33 -2.59
CA PRO A 74 21.08 -7.62 -3.19
C PRO A 74 20.95 -8.80 -2.21
N HIS A 75 21.07 -8.57 -0.91
CA HIS A 75 20.97 -9.62 0.11
C HIS A 75 19.53 -9.85 0.57
N HIS A 76 18.58 -9.05 0.09
CA HIS A 76 17.19 -9.20 0.46
C HIS A 76 16.64 -10.54 -0.07
N PRO A 77 15.94 -11.36 0.76
CA PRO A 77 15.49 -12.69 0.37
C PRO A 77 14.50 -12.68 -0.81
N SER A 78 13.77 -11.58 -0.97
CA SER A 78 12.86 -11.37 -2.11
C SER A 78 13.51 -10.67 -3.31
N ASN A 79 14.79 -10.28 -3.30
CA ASN A 79 15.44 -9.58 -4.43
C ASN A 79 15.34 -10.43 -5.71
N ASN A 80 15.68 -11.73 -5.60
CA ASN A 80 15.61 -12.70 -6.68
C ASN A 80 14.19 -12.93 -7.26
N LEU A 81 13.15 -12.44 -6.58
CA LEU A 81 11.77 -12.52 -7.07
C LEU A 81 11.41 -11.34 -8.01
N PHE A 82 12.16 -10.25 -7.97
CA PHE A 82 11.98 -9.09 -8.84
C PHE A 82 12.99 -9.11 -9.99
N CYS A 83 12.85 -10.08 -10.90
CA CYS A 83 13.65 -10.12 -12.13
C CYS A 83 12.93 -9.34 -13.24
N LEU A 84 13.61 -8.34 -13.83
CA LEU A 84 13.12 -7.67 -15.03
C LEU A 84 13.03 -8.65 -16.21
N LEU A 85 12.00 -8.51 -17.03
CA LEU A 85 11.93 -9.16 -18.33
C LEU A 85 12.97 -8.55 -19.29
N PRO A 86 13.38 -9.26 -20.36
CA PRO A 86 14.37 -8.76 -21.32
C PRO A 86 14.03 -7.39 -21.94
N SER A 87 12.74 -7.03 -21.97
CA SER A 87 12.29 -5.71 -22.44
C SER A 87 12.60 -4.56 -21.48
N GLY A 88 13.02 -4.84 -20.24
CA GLY A 88 13.31 -3.84 -19.20
C GLY A 88 12.09 -3.09 -18.67
N ARG A 89 10.88 -3.35 -19.19
CA ARG A 89 9.66 -2.57 -18.87
C ARG A 89 8.81 -3.15 -17.75
N ARG A 90 8.93 -4.43 -17.45
CA ARG A 90 8.06 -5.15 -16.50
C ARG A 90 8.86 -6.19 -15.73
N TYR A 91 8.49 -6.41 -14.47
CA TYR A 91 9.02 -7.49 -13.65
C TYR A 91 8.31 -8.81 -13.95
N ARG A 92 9.02 -9.93 -13.75
CA ARG A 92 8.40 -11.26 -13.80
C ARG A 92 7.33 -11.36 -12.72
N SER A 93 6.18 -11.91 -13.09
CA SER A 93 5.17 -12.29 -12.12
C SER A 93 5.65 -13.48 -11.31
N ILE A 94 5.47 -13.42 -9.99
CA ILE A 94 5.80 -14.55 -9.12
C ILE A 94 4.76 -15.65 -9.36
N ARG A 95 5.23 -16.83 -9.75
CA ARG A 95 4.38 -18.00 -9.94
C ARG A 95 4.09 -18.63 -8.58
N THR A 96 2.89 -18.39 -8.03
CA THR A 96 2.47 -18.93 -6.73
C THR A 96 1.15 -19.66 -6.85
N LYS A 97 0.99 -20.79 -6.14
CA LYS A 97 -0.26 -21.55 -6.09
C LYS A 97 -1.36 -20.88 -5.24
N THR A 98 -0.97 -20.05 -4.26
CA THR A 98 -1.90 -19.39 -3.33
C THR A 98 -2.15 -17.94 -3.69
N THR A 99 -3.41 -17.50 -3.62
CA THR A 99 -3.80 -16.09 -3.82
C THR A 99 -3.13 -15.13 -2.82
N ARG A 100 -2.86 -15.59 -1.60
CA ARG A 100 -2.20 -14.81 -0.53
C ARG A 100 -0.85 -14.23 -0.96
N LEU A 101 0.04 -15.05 -1.53
CA LEU A 101 1.34 -14.56 -2.01
C LEU A 101 1.20 -13.71 -3.27
N ARG A 102 0.23 -14.04 -4.13
CA ARG A 102 -0.06 -13.30 -5.36
C ARG A 102 -0.55 -11.88 -5.10
N THR A 103 -1.33 -11.66 -4.04
CA THR A 103 -1.89 -10.34 -3.69
C THR A 103 -0.93 -9.50 -2.86
N VAL A 104 -0.09 -10.12 -2.02
CA VAL A 104 0.87 -9.43 -1.16
C VAL A 104 2.13 -9.00 -1.92
N LEU A 105 2.55 -9.78 -2.93
CA LEU A 105 3.75 -9.50 -3.74
C LEU A 105 3.36 -8.99 -5.14
N TYR A 106 2.76 -7.80 -5.14
CA TYR A 106 2.78 -6.83 -6.24
C TYR A 106 2.48 -7.35 -7.66
N HIS A 107 1.29 -7.89 -7.87
CA HIS A 107 0.78 -8.31 -9.19
C HIS A 107 0.71 -7.17 -10.26
N ARG A 108 0.99 -5.91 -9.92
CA ARG A 108 0.86 -4.73 -10.81
C ARG A 108 1.97 -3.68 -10.63
N LEU A 109 3.17 -4.07 -10.19
CA LEU A 109 4.34 -3.18 -10.23
C LEU A 109 5.14 -3.33 -11.51
#